data_AF-A0A4Y2PP67-F1
#
_entry.id   AF-A0A4Y2PP67-F1
#
_cell.length_a   1.000
_cell.length_b   1.000
_cell.length_c   1.000
_cell.angle_alpha   90.00
_cell.angle_beta   90.00
_cell.angle_gamma   90.00
#
_symmetry.space_group_name_H-M   'P 1'
#
loop_
_entity.id
_entity.type
_entity.pdbx_description
1 polymer ?
#
loop_
_entity_poly.entity_id
_entity_poly.type
_entity_poly.pdbx_seq_one_letter_code
_entity_poly.pdbx_strand_id
1 'polypeptide(L)'
;MNSRSFNIIFCWVPSHVGISGNETADAIAKFASAFLLRALSYPDIKKSFVSHLFSAWQQTWSLQSNNKLHSVKPSIGLWSIEPTREVDVKLTRLRVGHTRFTHKHLIFGERAPVCPTCHQNFTVHHILIECPSFNSHRVHHFHSSYVTLQDLVDEKHHPNIFNFLKAIGFYACI
;
A
#
# COMPACT_ATOMS: atom_id res chain seq x y z
N MET A 1 -42.40 -47.58 -34.67
CA MET A 1 -42.14 -46.69 -33.52
C MET A 1 -43.20 -45.60 -33.56
N ASN A 2 -44.21 -45.66 -32.70
CA ASN A 2 -45.31 -44.69 -32.69
C ASN A 2 -44.88 -43.42 -31.95
N SER A 3 -44.68 -42.32 -32.68
CA SER A 3 -44.52 -40.99 -32.11
C SER A 3 -45.86 -40.52 -31.53
N ARG A 4 -46.03 -40.63 -30.22
CA ARG A 4 -47.16 -39.99 -29.53
C ARG A 4 -46.97 -38.48 -29.60
N SER A 5 -47.79 -37.81 -30.42
CA SER A 5 -47.93 -36.37 -30.43
C SER A 5 -48.71 -35.94 -29.18
N PHE A 6 -48.05 -35.23 -28.27
CA PHE A 6 -48.69 -34.66 -27.09
C PHE A 6 -49.27 -33.29 -27.44
N ASN A 7 -50.52 -33.03 -27.03
CA ASN A 7 -51.09 -31.70 -27.04
C ASN A 7 -50.77 -31.03 -25.70
N ILE A 8 -50.01 -29.93 -25.72
CA ILE A 8 -49.54 -29.21 -24.53
C ILE A 8 -50.23 -27.85 -24.48
N ILE A 9 -50.86 -27.54 -23.35
CA ILE A 9 -51.51 -26.25 -23.10
C ILE A 9 -50.72 -25.54 -22.00
N PHE A 10 -50.34 -24.28 -22.26
CA PHE A 10 -49.69 -23.43 -21.27
C PHE A 10 -50.73 -22.56 -20.57
N CYS A 11 -50.70 -22.52 -19.24
CA CYS A 11 -51.55 -21.67 -18.42
C CYS A 11 -50.69 -20.99 -17.35
N TRP A 12 -50.96 -19.72 -17.09
CA TRP A 12 -50.32 -18.97 -16.02
C TRP A 12 -51.21 -18.99 -14.78
N VAL A 13 -50.59 -19.15 -13.61
CA VAL A 13 -51.26 -19.09 -12.31
C VAL A 13 -50.54 -18.12 -11.38
N PRO A 14 -51.26 -17.34 -10.56
CA PRO A 14 -50.64 -16.48 -9.56
C PRO A 14 -50.02 -17.31 -8.45
N SER A 15 -48.87 -16.87 -7.93
CA SER A 15 -48.19 -17.52 -6.80
C SER A 15 -48.88 -17.18 -5.48
N HIS A 16 -48.79 -18.09 -4.51
CA HIS A 16 -49.24 -17.92 -3.12
C HIS A 16 -50.74 -17.62 -2.91
N VAL A 17 -51.61 -18.22 -3.74
CA VAL A 17 -53.08 -18.06 -3.62
C VAL A 17 -53.82 -19.34 -3.20
N GLY A 18 -53.16 -20.38 -2.69
CA GLY A 18 -53.82 -21.61 -2.24
C GLY A 18 -54.02 -22.70 -3.29
N ILE A 19 -53.46 -22.56 -4.52
CA ILE A 19 -53.57 -23.61 -5.55
C ILE A 19 -52.63 -24.75 -5.20
N SER A 20 -53.16 -25.87 -4.68
CA SER A 20 -52.34 -26.93 -4.07
C SER A 20 -51.25 -27.49 -4.99
N GLY A 21 -51.52 -27.66 -6.29
CA GLY A 21 -50.54 -28.13 -7.26
C GLY A 21 -49.37 -27.15 -7.46
N ASN A 22 -49.67 -25.85 -7.53
CA ASN A 22 -48.66 -24.80 -7.65
C ASN A 22 -47.85 -24.65 -6.36
N GLU A 23 -48.52 -24.69 -5.20
CA GLU A 23 -47.85 -24.63 -3.89
C GLU A 23 -46.94 -25.83 -3.64
N THR A 24 -47.37 -27.02 -4.04
CA THR A 24 -46.56 -28.24 -3.96
C THR A 24 -45.33 -28.13 -4.87
N ALA A 25 -45.50 -27.65 -6.10
CA ALA A 25 -44.39 -27.42 -7.02
C ALA A 25 -43.39 -26.38 -6.47
N ASP A 26 -43.88 -25.24 -5.97
CA ASP A 26 -43.08 -24.20 -5.33
C ASP A 26 -42.33 -24.72 -4.09
N ALA A 27 -43.00 -25.51 -3.24
CA ALA A 27 -42.40 -26.09 -2.04
C ALA A 27 -41.27 -27.08 -2.40
N ILE A 28 -41.48 -27.94 -3.41
CA ILE A 28 -40.45 -28.87 -3.89
C ILE A 28 -39.28 -28.10 -4.51
N ALA A 29 -39.55 -27.06 -5.31
CA ALA A 29 -38.50 -26.24 -5.91
C ALA A 29 -37.67 -25.49 -4.85
N LYS A 30 -38.31 -24.94 -3.80
CA LYS A 30 -37.64 -24.32 -2.66
C LYS A 30 -36.83 -25.32 -1.84
N PHE A 31 -37.38 -26.52 -1.61
CA PHE A 31 -36.67 -27.59 -0.91
C PHE A 31 -35.43 -28.03 -1.71
N ALA A 32 -35.57 -28.24 -3.02
CA ALA A 32 -34.46 -28.59 -3.90
C ALA A 32 -33.39 -27.48 -3.98
N SER A 33 -33.78 -26.21 -3.97
CA SER A 33 -32.83 -25.10 -3.96
C SER A 33 -32.06 -24.95 -2.65
N ALA A 34 -32.61 -25.43 -1.53
CA ALA A 34 -31.90 -25.45 -0.24
C ALA A 34 -30.68 -26.40 -0.24
N PHE A 35 -30.69 -27.44 -1.08
CA PHE A 35 -29.55 -28.37 -1.26
C PHE A 35 -28.50 -27.85 -2.23
N LEU A 36 -28.83 -26.85 -3.04
CA LEU A 36 -27.81 -26.07 -3.72
C LEU A 36 -27.13 -25.27 -2.63
N LEU A 37 -26.01 -25.80 -2.11
CA LEU A 37 -25.02 -25.02 -1.36
C LEU A 37 -24.97 -23.66 -2.04
N ARG A 38 -25.35 -22.61 -1.30
CA ARG A 38 -25.32 -21.24 -1.80
C ARG A 38 -23.85 -20.88 -1.95
N ALA A 39 -23.24 -21.42 -2.99
CA ALA A 39 -21.83 -21.34 -3.26
C ALA A 39 -21.55 -19.86 -3.38
N LEU A 40 -20.82 -19.33 -2.41
CA LEU A 40 -20.33 -17.97 -2.48
C LEU A 40 -19.58 -17.85 -3.80
N SER A 41 -19.84 -16.78 -4.54
CA SER A 41 -19.19 -16.60 -5.82
C SER A 41 -17.67 -16.58 -5.58
N TYR A 42 -16.91 -17.25 -6.44
CA TYR A 42 -15.45 -17.22 -6.35
C TYR A 42 -14.89 -15.78 -6.24
N PRO A 43 -15.42 -14.77 -6.97
CA PRO A 43 -15.02 -13.37 -6.78
C PRO A 43 -15.17 -12.86 -5.34
N ASP A 44 -16.26 -13.22 -4.66
CA ASP A 44 -16.52 -12.79 -3.28
C ASP A 44 -15.55 -13.44 -2.30
N ILE A 45 -15.33 -14.76 -2.44
CA ILE A 45 -14.35 -15.49 -1.63
C ILE A 45 -12.96 -14.91 -1.85
N LYS A 46 -12.56 -14.70 -3.11
CA LYS A 46 -11.26 -14.13 -3.46
C LYS A 46 -11.09 -12.74 -2.85
N LYS A 47 -12.10 -11.87 -2.97
CA LYS A 47 -12.07 -10.51 -2.42
C LYS A 47 -11.94 -10.53 -0.90
N SER A 48 -12.74 -11.36 -0.22
CA SER A 48 -12.68 -11.52 1.23
C SER A 48 -11.31 -12.03 1.68
N PHE A 49 -10.81 -13.09 1.05
CA PHE A 49 -9.50 -13.67 1.37
C PHE A 49 -8.36 -12.66 1.20
N VAL A 50 -8.32 -11.96 0.06
CA VAL A 50 -7.30 -10.95 -0.21
C VAL A 50 -7.39 -9.79 0.77
N SER A 51 -8.60 -9.33 1.11
CA SER A 51 -8.82 -8.30 2.13
C SER A 51 -8.30 -8.73 3.51
N HIS A 52 -8.58 -9.97 3.93
CA HIS A 52 -8.07 -10.51 5.18
C HIS A 52 -6.54 -10.62 5.19
N LEU A 53 -5.95 -11.06 4.07
CA LEU A 53 -4.49 -11.13 3.93
C LEU A 53 -3.84 -9.75 4.06
N PHE A 54 -4.36 -8.74 3.35
CA PHE A 54 -3.85 -7.36 3.46
C PHE A 54 -4.07 -6.79 4.86
N SER A 55 -5.20 -7.07 5.51
CA SER A 55 -5.45 -6.65 6.89
C SER A 55 -4.42 -7.25 7.87
N ALA A 56 -4.17 -8.55 7.78
CA ALA A 56 -3.16 -9.23 8.61
C ALA A 56 -1.73 -8.70 8.35
N TRP A 57 -1.42 -8.41 7.08
CA TRP A 57 -0.14 -7.79 6.72
C TRP A 57 -0.04 -6.38 7.29
N GLN A 58 -1.10 -5.57 7.19
CA GLN A 58 -1.12 -4.21 7.73
C GLN A 58 -0.95 -4.22 9.25
N GLN A 59 -1.59 -5.16 9.96
CA GLN A 59 -1.40 -5.33 11.40
C GLN A 59 0.07 -5.64 11.75
N THR A 60 0.68 -6.59 11.04
CA THR A 60 2.09 -6.93 11.23
C THR A 60 3.01 -5.74 10.92
N TRP A 61 2.68 -4.99 9.87
CA TRP A 61 3.41 -3.81 9.43
C TRP A 61 3.32 -2.67 10.47
N SER A 62 2.14 -2.42 11.03
CA SER A 62 1.92 -1.41 12.07
C SER A 62 2.68 -1.68 13.37
N LEU A 63 3.12 -2.92 13.61
CA LEU A 63 3.98 -3.28 14.74
C LEU A 63 5.47 -2.98 14.51
N GLN A 64 5.89 -2.62 13.29
CA GLN A 64 7.29 -2.39 12.93
C GLN A 64 7.79 -1.00 13.37
N SER A 65 7.78 -0.74 14.69
CA SER A 65 8.12 0.57 15.27
C SER A 65 9.56 1.04 15.05
N ASN A 66 10.52 0.11 14.88
CA ASN A 66 11.93 0.42 14.63
C ASN A 66 12.33 0.36 13.14
N ASN A 67 11.35 0.36 12.23
CA ASN A 67 11.60 0.32 10.79
C ASN A 67 11.62 1.73 10.20
N LYS A 68 12.76 2.13 9.61
CA LYS A 68 12.93 3.45 8.97
C LYS A 68 11.91 3.73 7.86
N LEU A 69 11.47 2.71 7.13
CA LEU A 69 10.47 2.86 6.08
C LEU A 69 9.06 3.03 6.66
N HIS A 70 8.76 2.39 7.79
CA HIS A 70 7.45 2.47 8.43
C HIS A 70 7.11 3.89 8.88
N SER A 71 8.10 4.68 9.32
CA SER A 71 7.87 6.08 9.70
C SER A 71 7.42 6.98 8.54
N VAL A 72 7.74 6.61 7.30
CA VAL A 72 7.31 7.31 6.08
C VAL A 72 6.10 6.65 5.44
N LYS A 73 5.99 5.32 5.56
CA LYS A 73 4.96 4.50 4.91
C LYS A 73 4.21 3.67 5.95
N PRO A 74 3.27 4.26 6.72
CA PRO A 74 2.53 3.51 7.75
C PRO A 74 1.53 2.52 7.15
N SER A 75 1.10 2.73 5.90
CA SER A 75 0.14 1.88 5.20
C SER A 75 0.80 1.04 4.12
N ILE A 76 0.50 -0.25 4.11
CA ILE A 76 0.87 -1.16 3.03
C ILE A 76 0.14 -0.74 1.74
N GLY A 77 0.81 -0.89 0.62
CA GLY A 77 0.30 -0.47 -0.67
C GLY A 77 1.44 -0.05 -1.59
N LEU A 78 1.18 -0.05 -2.89
CA LEU A 78 2.16 0.43 -3.86
C LEU A 78 2.14 1.96 -3.86
N TRP A 79 3.33 2.56 -3.89
CA TRP A 79 3.46 3.96 -4.27
C TRP A 79 3.51 4.06 -5.79
N SER A 80 3.16 5.23 -6.33
CA SER A 80 3.38 5.53 -7.74
C SER A 80 4.85 5.34 -8.12
N ILE A 81 5.05 4.82 -9.34
CA ILE A 81 6.36 4.65 -9.95
C ILE A 81 6.76 6.00 -10.55
N GLU A 82 7.97 6.47 -10.28
CA GLU A 82 8.45 7.72 -10.84
C GLU A 82 8.77 7.57 -12.34
N PRO A 83 8.69 8.66 -13.13
CA PRO A 83 8.93 8.61 -14.56
C PRO A 83 10.33 8.11 -14.95
N THR A 84 11.31 8.23 -14.05
CA THR A 84 12.69 7.81 -14.31
C THR A 84 13.22 6.92 -13.19
N ARG A 85 13.91 5.85 -13.58
CA ARG A 85 14.54 4.90 -12.66
C ARG A 85 15.50 5.57 -11.68
N GLU A 86 16.22 6.61 -12.11
CA GLU A 86 17.17 7.33 -11.25
C GLU A 86 16.46 7.97 -10.05
N VAL A 87 15.34 8.65 -10.30
CA VAL A 87 14.54 9.30 -9.26
C VAL A 87 13.99 8.25 -8.30
N ASP A 88 13.40 7.18 -8.82
CA ASP A 88 12.88 6.05 -8.02
C ASP A 88 13.94 5.45 -7.09
N VAL A 89 15.14 5.19 -7.61
CA VAL A 89 16.24 4.62 -6.83
C VAL A 89 16.66 5.58 -5.72
N LYS A 90 16.79 6.88 -6.03
CA LYS A 90 17.19 7.88 -5.04
C LYS A 90 16.13 8.06 -3.96
N LEU A 91 14.84 8.17 -4.32
CA LEU A 91 13.75 8.24 -3.35
C LEU A 91 13.72 6.99 -2.48
N THR A 92 13.81 5.80 -3.08
CA THR A 92 13.80 4.54 -2.33
C THR A 92 14.93 4.51 -1.30
N ARG A 93 16.15 4.88 -1.70
CA ARG A 93 17.31 4.98 -0.80
C ARG A 93 17.11 5.99 0.33
N LEU A 94 16.51 7.14 0.05
CA LEU A 94 16.15 8.13 1.07
C LEU A 94 15.10 7.58 2.04
N ARG A 95 14.03 6.96 1.53
CA ARG A 95 12.92 6.37 2.30
C ARG A 95 13.38 5.27 3.25
N VAL A 96 14.25 4.37 2.80
CA VAL A 96 14.83 3.34 3.67
C VAL A 96 16.00 3.86 4.51
N GLY A 97 16.47 5.09 4.25
CA GLY A 97 17.59 5.71 4.92
C GLY A 97 18.97 5.15 4.55
N HIS A 98 19.10 4.39 3.45
CA HIS A 98 20.31 3.70 3.01
C HIS A 98 20.94 4.39 1.81
N THR A 99 21.89 5.30 2.05
CA THR A 99 22.67 5.95 1.00
C THR A 99 24.13 5.52 1.08
N ARG A 100 24.90 5.74 0.01
CA ARG A 100 26.34 5.49 0.03
C ARG A 100 27.00 6.30 1.15
N PHE A 101 26.61 7.57 1.33
CA PHE A 101 27.19 8.40 2.38
C PHE A 101 26.92 7.86 3.79
N THR A 102 25.69 7.45 4.08
CA THR A 102 25.31 7.07 5.46
C THR A 102 25.66 5.63 5.81
N HIS A 103 25.78 4.72 4.84
CA HIS A 103 25.94 3.27 5.09
C HIS A 103 27.26 2.66 4.57
N LYS A 104 28.08 3.39 3.80
CA LYS A 104 29.40 2.87 3.36
C LYS A 104 30.24 2.37 4.54
N HIS A 105 30.23 3.10 5.66
CA HIS A 105 31.03 2.73 6.82
C HIS A 105 30.69 1.34 7.39
N LEU A 106 29.44 0.90 7.31
CA LEU A 106 29.01 -0.43 7.75
C LEU A 106 29.58 -1.54 6.86
N ILE A 107 29.69 -1.27 5.56
CA ILE A 107 30.21 -2.23 4.57
C ILE A 107 31.72 -2.44 4.76
N PHE A 108 32.44 -1.36 5.08
CA PHE A 108 33.90 -1.38 5.22
C PHE A 108 34.40 -1.48 6.67
N GLY A 109 33.49 -1.56 7.66
CA GLY A 109 33.87 -1.57 9.07
C GLY A 109 34.52 -0.27 9.56
N GLU A 110 34.26 0.84 8.87
CA GLU A 110 34.78 2.16 9.22
C GLU A 110 33.90 2.82 10.30
N ARG A 111 34.41 3.91 10.89
CA ARG A 111 33.60 4.73 11.80
C ARG A 111 32.49 5.45 11.04
N ALA A 112 31.32 5.58 11.67
CA ALA A 112 30.21 6.33 11.11
C ALA A 112 30.64 7.79 10.85
N PRO A 113 30.26 8.37 9.70
CA PRO A 113 30.53 9.78 9.44
C PRO A 113 29.71 10.65 10.40
N VAL A 114 30.35 11.64 11.03
CA VAL A 114 29.77 12.50 12.05
C VAL A 114 29.71 13.94 11.56
N CYS A 115 28.64 14.66 11.90
CA CYS A 115 28.54 16.08 11.62
C CYS A 115 29.58 16.87 12.44
N PRO A 116 30.41 17.72 11.81
CA PRO A 116 31.43 18.50 12.52
C PRO A 116 30.85 19.58 13.42
N THR A 117 29.59 20.00 13.20
CA THR A 117 28.95 21.08 13.95
C THR A 117 28.16 20.58 15.15
N CYS A 118 27.36 19.52 15.00
CA CYS A 118 26.48 19.03 16.06
C CYS A 118 26.87 17.65 16.61
N HIS A 119 27.96 17.07 16.11
CA HIS A 119 28.56 15.81 16.58
C HIS A 119 27.63 14.59 16.58
N GLN A 120 26.54 14.63 15.79
CA GLN A 120 25.65 13.50 15.57
C GLN A 120 26.08 12.69 14.33
N ASN A 121 25.80 11.39 14.35
CA ASN A 121 26.03 10.53 13.18
C ASN A 121 25.16 10.99 12.01
N PHE A 122 25.73 11.04 10.81
CA PHE A 122 24.96 11.34 9.62
C PHE A 122 24.02 10.19 9.27
N THR A 123 22.74 10.43 9.43
CA THR A 123 21.65 9.60 8.91
C THR A 123 20.82 10.42 7.91
N VAL A 124 20.02 9.77 7.07
CA VAL A 124 19.11 10.49 6.16
C VAL A 124 18.13 11.35 6.96
N HIS A 125 17.60 10.83 8.08
CA HIS A 125 16.77 11.58 9.02
C HIS A 125 17.49 12.84 9.51
N HIS A 126 18.72 12.68 9.99
CA HIS A 126 19.51 13.80 10.49
C HIS A 126 19.76 14.86 9.42
N ILE A 127 20.18 14.47 8.22
CA ILE A 127 20.48 15.39 7.12
C ILE A 127 19.22 16.15 6.68
N LEU A 128 18.11 15.42 6.50
CA LEU A 128 16.90 15.98 5.92
C LEU A 128 16.11 16.86 6.89
N ILE A 129 16.09 16.56 8.20
CA ILE A 129 15.15 17.22 9.11
C ILE A 129 15.72 17.70 10.45
N GLU A 130 16.89 17.24 10.91
CA GLU A 130 17.40 17.61 12.25
C GLU A 130 18.63 18.53 12.21
N CYS A 131 19.57 18.29 11.30
CA CYS A 131 20.91 18.85 11.38
C CYS A 131 20.87 20.39 11.33
N PRO A 132 21.39 21.10 12.36
CA PRO A 132 21.38 22.56 12.37
C PRO A 132 22.16 23.17 11.20
N SER A 133 23.24 22.52 10.76
CA SER A 133 24.08 22.98 9.65
C SER A 133 23.34 23.07 8.32
N PHE A 134 22.25 22.32 8.15
CA PHE A 134 21.42 22.35 6.94
C PHE A 134 20.14 23.16 7.10
N ASN A 135 19.92 23.82 8.26
CA ASN A 135 18.66 24.53 8.53
C ASN A 135 18.39 25.68 7.54
N SER A 136 19.40 26.48 7.21
CA SER A 136 19.26 27.56 6.22
C SER A 136 18.83 27.03 4.84
N HIS A 137 19.40 25.89 4.43
CA HIS A 137 19.05 25.24 3.17
C HIS A 137 17.62 24.66 3.21
N ARG A 138 17.17 24.11 4.36
CA ARG A 138 15.78 23.65 4.52
C ARG A 138 14.80 24.79 4.40
N VAL A 139 15.03 25.90 5.12
CA VAL A 139 14.18 27.09 5.03
C VAL A 139 14.14 27.62 3.60
N HIS A 140 15.28 27.65 2.90
CA HIS A 140 15.34 28.13 1.52
C HIS A 140 14.58 27.24 0.52
N HIS A 141 14.71 25.91 0.61
CA HIS A 141 14.14 24.99 -0.39
C HIS A 141 12.73 24.48 -0.05
N PHE A 142 12.42 24.34 1.25
CA PHE A 142 11.15 23.81 1.75
C PHE A 142 10.24 24.89 2.34
N HIS A 143 10.71 26.15 2.42
CA HIS A 143 9.98 27.26 3.04
C HIS A 143 9.59 27.02 4.51
N SER A 144 10.23 26.07 5.18
CA SER A 144 9.99 25.71 6.57
C SER A 144 11.28 25.20 7.24
N SER A 145 11.46 25.53 8.51
CA SER A 145 12.49 24.93 9.37
C SER A 145 12.05 23.60 9.98
N TYR A 146 10.74 23.36 10.02
CA TYR A 146 10.12 22.17 10.58
C TYR A 146 9.42 21.40 9.47
N VAL A 147 10.09 20.36 8.99
CA VAL A 147 9.57 19.43 7.99
C VAL A 147 9.73 18.02 8.54
N THR A 148 8.76 17.15 8.28
CA THR A 148 8.88 15.73 8.60
C THR A 148 9.52 14.97 7.44
N LEU A 149 10.00 13.75 7.69
CA LEU A 149 10.43 12.89 6.59
C LEU A 149 9.28 12.58 5.63
N GLN A 150 8.06 12.43 6.14
CA GLN A 150 6.90 12.16 5.31
C GLN A 150 6.64 13.33 4.33
N ASP A 151 6.68 14.58 4.80
CA ASP A 151 6.53 15.76 3.94
C ASP A 151 7.53 15.79 2.76
N LEU A 152 8.70 15.19 2.95
CA LEU A 152 9.78 15.20 1.98
C LEU A 152 9.76 14.00 1.04
N VAL A 153 9.48 12.79 1.55
CA VAL A 153 9.67 11.52 0.83
C VAL A 153 8.48 10.57 0.85
N ASP A 154 7.27 11.01 1.21
CA ASP A 154 6.05 10.19 1.04
C ASP A 154 5.76 9.93 -0.46
N GLU A 155 4.63 9.31 -0.78
CA GLU A 155 4.18 8.96 -2.13
C GLU A 155 4.40 10.09 -3.12
N LYS A 156 3.97 11.30 -2.75
CA LYS A 156 4.31 12.54 -3.45
C LYS A 156 5.44 13.22 -2.71
N HIS A 157 6.66 13.03 -3.18
CA HIS A 157 7.84 13.66 -2.59
C HIS A 157 7.81 15.18 -2.80
N HIS A 158 8.50 15.93 -1.94
CA HIS A 158 8.58 17.38 -2.06
C HIS A 158 9.30 17.77 -3.38
N PRO A 159 8.79 18.75 -4.15
CA PRO A 159 9.33 19.08 -5.47
C PRO A 159 10.79 19.54 -5.43
N ASN A 160 11.18 20.22 -4.35
CA ASN A 160 12.55 20.73 -4.17
C ASN A 160 13.51 19.78 -3.45
N ILE A 161 13.12 18.54 -3.12
CA ILE A 161 14.00 17.64 -2.34
C ILE A 161 15.34 17.40 -3.04
N PHE A 162 15.33 17.21 -4.35
CA PHE A 162 16.56 16.98 -5.11
C PHE A 162 17.40 18.25 -5.27
N ASN A 163 16.76 19.42 -5.36
CA ASN A 163 17.46 20.70 -5.42
C ASN A 163 18.17 20.98 -4.08
N PHE A 164 17.49 20.73 -2.95
CA PHE A 164 18.10 20.77 -1.63
C PHE A 164 19.30 19.82 -1.53
N LEU A 165 19.14 18.55 -1.92
CA LEU A 165 20.22 17.55 -1.87
C LEU A 165 21.41 17.91 -2.77
N LYS A 166 21.18 18.58 -3.90
CA LYS A 166 22.24 19.11 -4.77
C LYS A 166 22.96 20.27 -4.09
N ALA A 167 22.22 21.22 -3.51
CA ALA A 167 22.78 22.40 -2.83
C ALA A 167 23.71 22.02 -1.67
N ILE A 168 23.34 20.99 -0.89
CA ILE A 168 24.18 20.51 0.21
C ILE A 168 25.27 19.50 -0.23
N GLY A 169 25.35 19.16 -1.52
CA GLY A 169 26.37 18.24 -2.08
C GLY A 169 26.10 16.75 -1.84
N PHE A 170 24.91 16.36 -1.40
CA PHE A 170 24.56 14.97 -1.08
C PHE A 170 23.98 14.18 -2.24
N TYR A 171 23.47 14.84 -3.28
CA TYR A 171 22.76 14.20 -4.40
C TYR A 171 23.55 13.07 -5.08
N ALA A 172 24.85 13.27 -5.28
CA ALA A 172 25.74 12.28 -5.92
C ALA A 172 26.07 11.07 -5.02
N CYS A 173 25.78 11.17 -3.72
CA CYS A 173 26.09 10.13 -2.73
C CYS A 173 24.86 9.34 -2.29
N ILE A 174 23.70 9.60 -2.91
CA ILE A 174 22.48 8.78 -2.81
C ILE A 174 22.56 7.68 -3.83
#